data_AF-A0A349NHS5-F1
#
_entry.id   AF-A0A349NHS5-F1
#
_cell.length_a   1.000
_cell.length_b   1.000
_cell.length_c   1.000
_cell.angle_alpha   90.00
_cell.angle_beta   90.00
_cell.angle_gamma   90.00
#
_symmetry.space_group_name_H-M   'P 1'
#
loop_
_entity.id
_entity.type
_entity.pdbx_description
1 polymer ?
#
loop_
_entity_poly.entity_id
_entity_poly.type
_entity_poly.pdbx_seq_one_letter_code
_entity_poly.pdbx_strand_id
1 'polypeptide(L)'
;MTKKKSYITLLLAAMTLSPVTAQHTFAQTISTTSSSKGTGRTWKQKFKSILNDGKKSVKDTGKELKDRLGIEDDDNVYKDKDIKVGKEYYMPLYKVNLYKDSDSEVLRADCEKVFRARYPEATIVSSALPQTDWLIENVKQNGNIIGYREIMYCFVLGKDGDDAYINLKFTFQRYKEVGKNYQNISSKWPELTRVDVIPMNAYKELENN
;
A
#
# COMPACT_ATOMS: atom_id res chain seq x y z
N MET A 1 55.15 -16.58 -49.23
CA MET A 1 56.03 -15.39 -49.35
C MET A 1 55.08 -14.21 -49.56
N THR A 2 55.09 -13.09 -48.82
CA THR A 2 56.21 -12.17 -48.57
C THR A 2 55.78 -11.11 -47.53
N LYS A 3 56.64 -10.85 -46.53
CA LYS A 3 56.94 -9.54 -45.87
C LYS A 3 55.81 -8.80 -45.10
N LYS A 4 56.04 -8.03 -44.02
CA LYS A 4 57.08 -7.85 -42.97
C LYS A 4 56.53 -6.73 -42.05
N LYS A 5 56.77 -6.85 -40.73
CA LYS A 5 57.12 -5.82 -39.70
C LYS A 5 56.22 -4.57 -39.55
N SER A 6 55.57 -4.31 -38.40
CA SER A 6 56.07 -3.96 -37.04
C SER A 6 56.43 -2.47 -36.87
N TYR A 7 56.24 -1.97 -35.63
CA TYR A 7 56.52 -0.65 -35.03
C TYR A 7 55.42 0.43 -35.10
N ILE A 8 55.16 1.29 -34.11
CA ILE A 8 55.35 1.36 -32.64
C ILE A 8 54.70 2.71 -32.22
N THR A 9 54.06 2.79 -31.04
CA THR A 9 54.13 3.95 -30.11
C THR A 9 53.19 5.17 -30.20
N LEU A 10 52.36 5.27 -29.15
CA LEU A 10 52.07 6.38 -28.21
C LEU A 10 51.16 7.59 -28.53
N LEU A 11 50.13 7.70 -27.67
CA LEU A 11 49.75 8.82 -26.76
C LEU A 11 49.38 10.21 -27.33
N LEU A 12 48.13 10.65 -27.08
CA LEU A 12 47.67 11.65 -26.08
C LEU A 12 46.19 11.99 -26.40
N ALA A 13 45.24 11.80 -25.47
CA ALA A 13 44.61 12.85 -24.63
C ALA A 13 44.11 14.07 -25.44
N ALA A 14 42.92 14.65 -25.30
CA ALA A 14 41.82 14.57 -24.34
C ALA A 14 40.61 15.26 -25.02
N MET A 15 39.39 14.99 -24.57
CA MET A 15 38.45 16.04 -24.14
C MET A 15 37.19 15.38 -23.59
N THR A 16 37.06 15.57 -22.29
CA THR A 16 35.99 15.18 -21.39
C THR A 16 34.66 15.81 -21.79
N LEU A 17 33.61 14.99 -21.91
CA LEU A 17 32.23 15.48 -21.85
C LEU A 17 31.91 15.82 -20.39
N SER A 18 31.67 17.11 -20.16
CA SER A 18 31.34 17.74 -18.88
C SER A 18 29.98 17.28 -18.30
N PRO A 19 29.72 17.56 -17.01
CA PRO A 19 28.76 16.83 -16.18
C PRO A 19 27.38 17.48 -16.14
N VAL A 20 26.32 16.67 -15.98
CA VAL A 20 25.05 17.13 -15.40
C VAL A 20 24.89 16.44 -14.04
N THR A 21 25.49 17.05 -13.03
CA THR A 21 25.09 16.88 -11.64
C THR A 21 23.97 17.86 -11.36
N ALA A 22 22.72 17.40 -11.33
CA ALA A 22 21.63 18.17 -10.73
C ALA A 22 21.77 18.08 -9.20
N GLN A 23 22.48 19.05 -8.62
CA GLN A 23 22.44 19.32 -7.18
C GLN A 23 21.15 20.10 -6.88
N HIS A 24 20.19 19.48 -6.19
CA HIS A 24 19.22 20.24 -5.42
C HIS A 24 19.79 20.47 -4.03
N THR A 25 20.54 21.56 -3.89
CA THR A 25 20.83 22.20 -2.60
C THR A 25 19.52 22.79 -2.06
N PHE A 26 18.93 22.16 -1.04
CA PHE A 26 18.03 22.89 -0.15
C PHE A 26 18.90 23.65 0.85
N ALA A 27 19.09 24.94 0.59
CA ALA A 27 19.66 25.87 1.54
C ALA A 27 18.79 25.89 2.80
N GLN A 28 19.42 25.62 3.94
CA GLN A 28 18.91 26.03 5.24
C GLN A 28 18.89 27.56 5.28
N THR A 29 17.71 28.15 5.37
CA THR A 29 17.55 29.46 6.01
C THR A 29 16.81 29.23 7.30
N ILE A 30 17.59 29.11 8.38
CA ILE A 30 17.10 29.24 9.76
C ILE A 30 16.87 30.74 9.97
N SER A 31 15.61 31.16 10.00
CA SER A 31 15.22 32.43 10.60
C SER A 31 14.64 32.13 11.98
N THR A 32 15.47 32.29 13.00
CA THR A 32 15.05 32.26 14.39
C THR A 32 14.26 33.53 14.69
N THR A 33 12.94 33.41 14.88
CA THR A 33 12.18 34.37 15.70
C THR A 33 11.35 33.59 16.70
N SER A 34 11.86 33.56 17.93
CA SER A 34 11.17 33.07 19.11
C SER A 34 10.05 34.03 19.53
N SER A 35 8.82 33.54 19.60
CA SER A 35 7.81 34.03 20.54
C SER A 35 6.67 33.01 20.68
N SER A 36 6.38 32.66 21.93
CA SER A 36 5.41 31.66 22.37
C SER A 36 3.97 32.01 22.00
N LYS A 37 3.16 30.99 21.70
CA LYS A 37 1.82 30.76 22.26
C LYS A 37 1.28 29.42 21.75
N GLY A 38 1.08 28.49 22.68
CA GLY A 38 0.44 27.22 22.41
C GLY A 38 -0.96 27.41 21.84
N THR A 39 -1.21 26.75 20.71
CA THR A 39 -2.55 26.31 20.33
C THR A 39 -2.39 24.90 19.81
N GLY A 40 -2.56 23.93 20.71
CA GLY A 40 -2.62 22.52 20.36
C GLY A 40 -3.78 22.29 19.39
N ARG A 41 -3.49 22.25 18.09
CA ARG A 41 -4.42 21.72 17.09
C ARG A 41 -4.62 20.25 17.41
N THR A 42 -5.77 19.95 18.01
CA THR A 42 -6.12 18.64 18.53
C THR A 42 -6.09 17.62 17.39
N TRP A 43 -5.51 16.44 17.66
CA TRP A 43 -5.42 15.27 16.76
C TRP A 43 -6.70 15.05 15.92
N LYS A 44 -7.88 15.22 16.54
CA LYS A 44 -9.22 15.15 15.92
C LYS A 44 -9.42 16.04 14.68
N GLN A 45 -8.74 17.18 14.58
CA GLN A 45 -8.84 18.11 13.46
C GLN A 45 -8.03 17.64 12.23
N LYS A 46 -6.85 17.03 12.44
CA LYS A 46 -6.05 16.44 11.36
C LYS A 46 -6.69 15.18 10.78
N PHE A 47 -7.34 14.37 11.62
CA PHE A 47 -8.04 13.16 11.17
C PHE A 47 -9.35 13.42 10.41
N LYS A 48 -10.09 14.48 10.75
CA LYS A 48 -11.37 14.81 10.08
C LYS A 48 -11.20 15.19 8.61
N SER A 49 -10.09 15.84 8.21
CA SER A 49 -9.88 16.15 6.79
C SER A 49 -9.57 14.90 5.98
N ILE A 50 -8.72 14.00 6.52
CA ILE A 50 -8.28 12.77 5.84
C ILE A 50 -9.44 11.77 5.65
N LEU A 51 -10.32 11.62 6.65
CA LEU A 51 -11.52 10.77 6.56
C LEU A 51 -12.54 11.29 5.55
N ASN A 52 -12.63 12.61 5.38
CA ASN A 52 -13.54 13.22 4.40
C ASN A 52 -13.01 13.08 2.97
N ASP A 53 -11.69 13.15 2.77
CA ASP A 53 -11.07 13.00 1.45
C ASP A 53 -11.09 11.52 0.98
N GLY A 54 -10.86 10.57 1.91
CA GLY A 54 -11.01 9.14 1.63
C GLY A 54 -12.45 8.73 1.28
N LYS A 55 -13.47 9.28 1.97
CA LYS A 55 -14.88 8.99 1.67
C LYS A 55 -15.36 9.59 0.35
N LYS A 56 -14.80 10.71 -0.10
CA LYS A 56 -15.14 11.31 -1.41
C LYS A 56 -14.51 10.54 -2.57
N SER A 57 -13.25 10.13 -2.46
CA SER A 57 -12.54 9.43 -3.54
C SER A 57 -13.10 8.01 -3.83
N VAL A 58 -13.63 7.34 -2.80
CA VAL A 58 -14.29 6.01 -2.92
C VAL A 58 -15.67 6.08 -3.58
N LYS A 59 -16.43 7.17 -3.36
CA LYS A 59 -17.81 7.29 -3.87
C LYS A 59 -17.88 7.58 -5.38
N ASP A 60 -16.89 8.30 -5.91
CA ASP A 60 -16.90 8.73 -7.31
C ASP A 60 -16.24 7.67 -8.23
N THR A 61 -15.18 6.99 -7.76
CA THR A 61 -14.50 5.93 -8.52
C THR A 61 -15.29 4.61 -8.54
N GLY A 62 -16.05 4.32 -7.47
CA GLY A 62 -16.87 3.10 -7.38
C GLY A 62 -18.08 3.10 -8.31
N LYS A 63 -18.60 4.28 -8.69
CA LYS A 63 -19.75 4.40 -9.60
C LYS A 63 -19.37 4.15 -11.07
N GLU A 64 -18.24 4.69 -11.53
CA GLU A 64 -17.79 4.48 -12.93
C GLU A 64 -17.25 3.07 -13.22
N LEU A 65 -16.74 2.37 -12.21
CA LEU A 65 -16.29 0.98 -12.38
C LEU A 65 -17.48 -0.02 -12.38
N LYS A 66 -18.54 0.28 -11.62
CA LYS A 66 -19.75 -0.55 -11.52
C LYS A 66 -20.51 -0.61 -12.85
N ASP A 67 -20.62 0.54 -13.53
CA ASP A 67 -21.33 0.65 -14.81
C ASP A 67 -20.56 0.04 -15.99
N ARG A 68 -19.22 -0.10 -15.89
CA ARG A 68 -18.38 -0.68 -16.95
C ARG A 68 -18.12 -2.18 -16.81
N LEU A 69 -18.34 -2.77 -15.64
CA LEU A 69 -18.01 -4.18 -15.36
C LEU A 69 -19.21 -5.06 -14.99
N GLY A 70 -20.40 -4.50 -14.74
CA GLY A 70 -21.62 -5.30 -14.55
C GLY A 70 -21.50 -6.39 -13.49
N ILE A 71 -20.82 -6.09 -12.38
CA ILE A 71 -20.51 -7.04 -11.31
C ILE A 71 -21.66 -7.00 -10.30
N GLU A 72 -22.45 -8.06 -10.25
CA GLU A 72 -23.29 -8.38 -9.10
C GLU A 72 -22.38 -8.67 -7.91
N ASP A 73 -22.64 -8.00 -6.79
CA ASP A 73 -21.95 -8.22 -5.52
C ASP A 73 -22.34 -9.63 -5.01
N ASP A 74 -21.51 -10.65 -5.27
CA ASP A 74 -21.68 -11.98 -4.66
C ASP A 74 -21.04 -11.98 -3.27
N ASP A 75 -21.84 -12.34 -2.25
CA ASP A 75 -21.68 -12.05 -0.82
C ASP A 75 -20.59 -12.86 -0.08
N ASN A 76 -19.60 -13.41 -0.79
CA ASN A 76 -18.54 -14.27 -0.23
C ASN A 76 -17.15 -13.61 -0.16
N VAL A 77 -17.11 -12.29 -0.02
CA VAL A 77 -15.89 -11.55 0.31
C VAL A 77 -15.48 -11.95 1.72
N TYR A 78 -14.21 -12.29 1.95
CA TYR A 78 -13.56 -12.42 3.26
C TYR A 78 -14.08 -11.31 4.19
N LYS A 79 -15.13 -11.64 4.95
CA LYS A 79 -15.74 -10.68 5.87
C LYS A 79 -14.74 -10.66 7.00
N ASP A 80 -13.85 -9.67 6.97
CA ASP A 80 -13.14 -9.26 8.18
C ASP A 80 -14.23 -9.13 9.22
N LYS A 81 -14.27 -10.08 10.15
CA LYS A 81 -15.25 -10.05 11.22
C LYS A 81 -14.75 -8.95 12.13
N ASP A 82 -15.22 -7.73 11.86
CA ASP A 82 -14.92 -6.58 12.67
C ASP A 82 -15.12 -6.94 14.14
N ILE A 83 -14.08 -6.71 14.93
CA ILE A 83 -14.07 -7.01 16.34
C ILE A 83 -14.65 -5.80 17.06
N LYS A 84 -15.69 -6.05 17.85
CA LYS A 84 -16.33 -5.01 18.64
C LYS A 84 -15.52 -4.78 19.92
N VAL A 85 -15.09 -3.56 20.13
CA VAL A 85 -14.40 -3.12 21.36
C VAL A 85 -15.16 -1.94 21.94
N GLY A 86 -15.83 -2.17 23.06
CA GLY A 86 -16.80 -1.23 23.63
C GLY A 86 -17.93 -0.89 22.65
N LYS A 87 -17.88 0.32 22.06
CA LYS A 87 -18.88 0.83 21.11
C LYS A 87 -18.36 0.93 19.67
N GLU A 88 -17.08 0.64 19.44
CA GLU A 88 -16.43 0.75 18.14
C GLU A 88 -16.14 -0.65 17.56
N TYR A 89 -15.96 -0.70 16.24
CA TYR A 89 -15.68 -1.90 15.47
C TYR A 89 -14.35 -1.71 14.75
N TYR A 90 -13.42 -2.63 14.95
CA TYR A 90 -12.08 -2.58 14.37
C TYR A 90 -11.78 -3.82 13.54
N MET A 91 -10.90 -3.68 12.56
CA MET A 91 -10.34 -4.80 11.83
C MET A 91 -9.54 -5.72 12.77
N PRO A 92 -9.53 -7.04 12.51
CA PRO A 92 -8.62 -7.96 13.20
C PRO A 92 -7.16 -7.56 12.99
N LEU A 93 -6.33 -7.92 13.98
CA LEU A 93 -4.89 -7.64 13.97
C LEU A 93 -4.13 -8.87 13.46
N TYR A 94 -3.56 -8.79 12.27
CA TYR A 94 -2.74 -9.86 11.71
C TYR A 94 -1.26 -9.60 11.94
N LYS A 95 -0.63 -10.46 12.74
CA LYS A 95 0.82 -10.43 13.00
C LYS A 95 1.58 -11.52 12.26
N VAL A 96 0.89 -12.60 11.89
CA VAL A 96 1.47 -13.77 11.23
C VAL A 96 1.15 -13.73 9.75
N ASN A 97 2.19 -13.84 8.92
CA ASN A 97 2.04 -14.02 7.49
C ASN A 97 1.70 -15.47 7.18
N LEU A 98 0.54 -15.73 6.58
CA LEU A 98 0.09 -17.10 6.25
C LEU A 98 0.38 -17.46 4.79
N TYR A 99 0.44 -16.48 3.89
CA TYR A 99 0.80 -16.71 2.48
C TYR A 99 2.31 -16.93 2.32
N LYS A 100 2.71 -18.05 1.74
CA LYS A 100 4.12 -18.50 1.68
C LYS A 100 4.70 -18.60 0.27
N ASP A 101 3.95 -18.23 -0.76
CA ASP A 101 4.45 -18.29 -2.13
C ASP A 101 5.51 -17.20 -2.39
N SER A 102 6.19 -17.33 -3.53
CA SER A 102 7.39 -16.55 -3.87
C SER A 102 7.17 -15.03 -3.94
N ASP A 103 5.94 -14.56 -4.21
CA ASP A 103 5.60 -13.14 -4.30
C ASP A 103 5.17 -12.53 -2.95
N SER A 104 5.10 -13.33 -1.88
CA SER A 104 4.68 -12.91 -0.54
C SER A 104 5.45 -11.70 0.00
N GLU A 105 6.78 -11.68 -0.17
CA GLU A 105 7.63 -10.58 0.28
C GLU A 105 7.36 -9.29 -0.51
N VAL A 106 7.19 -9.40 -1.83
CA VAL A 106 6.94 -8.26 -2.72
C VAL A 106 5.61 -7.60 -2.39
N LEU A 107 4.54 -8.40 -2.23
CA LEU A 107 3.20 -7.89 -1.89
C LEU A 107 3.23 -7.13 -0.55
N ARG A 108 3.90 -7.69 0.46
CA ARG A 108 4.06 -7.00 1.75
C ARG A 108 4.87 -5.71 1.63
N ALA A 109 5.99 -5.73 0.90
CA ALA A 109 6.84 -4.57 0.71
C ALA A 109 6.08 -3.42 0.03
N ASP A 110 5.21 -3.73 -0.93
CA ASP A 110 4.35 -2.74 -1.58
C ASP A 110 3.36 -2.09 -0.59
N CYS A 111 2.72 -2.87 0.29
CA CYS A 111 1.85 -2.32 1.34
C CYS A 111 2.63 -1.44 2.33
N GLU A 112 3.79 -1.92 2.77
CA GLU A 112 4.63 -1.20 3.73
C GLU A 112 5.16 0.12 3.14
N LYS A 113 5.46 0.14 1.83
CA LYS A 113 5.85 1.36 1.12
C LYS A 113 4.75 2.40 1.17
N VAL A 114 3.49 2.01 0.92
CA VAL A 114 2.34 2.92 1.04
C VAL A 114 2.13 3.36 2.48
N PHE A 115 2.29 2.47 3.46
CA PHE A 115 2.21 2.81 4.89
C PHE A 115 3.24 3.86 5.28
N ARG A 116 4.54 3.64 4.99
CA ARG A 116 5.64 4.54 5.35
C ARG A 116 5.49 5.92 4.69
N ALA A 117 5.01 5.95 3.44
CA ALA A 117 4.76 7.22 2.75
C ALA A 117 3.64 8.04 3.42
N ARG A 118 2.63 7.38 4.00
CA ARG A 118 1.49 8.04 4.64
C ARG A 118 1.74 8.38 6.11
N TYR A 119 2.47 7.53 6.82
CA TYR A 119 2.76 7.65 8.25
C TYR A 119 4.27 7.52 8.49
N PRO A 120 5.07 8.52 8.10
CA PRO A 120 6.53 8.43 8.14
C PRO A 120 7.11 8.29 9.55
N GLU A 121 6.40 8.82 10.56
CA GLU A 121 6.81 8.75 11.98
C GLU A 121 6.34 7.48 12.69
N ALA A 122 5.45 6.70 12.07
CA ALA A 122 4.94 5.48 12.67
C ALA A 122 5.88 4.30 12.42
N THR A 123 6.11 3.49 13.45
CA THR A 123 6.93 2.28 13.35
C THR A 123 6.05 1.10 12.97
N ILE A 124 6.36 0.41 11.87
CA ILE A 124 5.65 -0.82 11.48
C ILE A 124 5.92 -1.91 12.53
N VAL A 125 4.84 -2.47 13.07
CA VAL A 125 4.84 -3.56 14.04
C VAL A 125 4.69 -4.89 13.33
N SER A 126 3.77 -4.98 12.37
CA SER A 126 3.60 -6.15 11.52
C SER A 126 3.08 -5.77 10.14
N SER A 127 3.44 -6.60 9.17
CA SER A 127 2.80 -6.68 7.86
C SER A 127 2.42 -8.15 7.64
N ALA A 128 1.23 -8.45 7.14
CA ALA A 128 0.75 -9.81 7.02
C ALA A 128 -0.24 -9.99 5.87
N LEU A 129 -0.08 -11.09 5.13
CA LEU A 129 -1.07 -11.63 4.22
C LEU A 129 -1.79 -12.76 4.98
N PRO A 130 -3.04 -12.55 5.45
CA PRO A 130 -3.71 -13.47 6.37
C PRO A 130 -4.31 -14.70 5.67
N GLN A 131 -4.21 -14.77 4.35
CA GLN A 131 -4.67 -15.92 3.57
C GLN A 131 -3.50 -16.88 3.32
N THR A 132 -3.79 -18.17 3.16
CA THR A 132 -2.77 -19.14 2.69
C THR A 132 -2.61 -19.14 1.17
N ASP A 133 -3.63 -18.66 0.44
CA ASP A 133 -3.68 -18.59 -1.03
C ASP A 133 -4.62 -17.44 -1.47
N TRP A 134 -4.63 -17.13 -2.76
CA TRP A 134 -5.54 -16.16 -3.37
C TRP A 134 -7.00 -16.61 -3.24
N LEU A 135 -7.89 -15.68 -2.90
CA LEU A 135 -9.33 -15.92 -2.98
C LEU A 135 -9.76 -15.83 -4.44
N ILE A 136 -10.44 -16.85 -4.95
CA ILE A 136 -10.90 -16.89 -6.34
C ILE A 136 -12.41 -16.63 -6.39
N GLU A 137 -12.81 -15.67 -7.22
CA GLU A 137 -14.20 -15.35 -7.51
C GLU A 137 -14.50 -15.58 -9.00
N ASN A 138 -15.66 -16.14 -9.29
CA ASN A 138 -16.16 -16.25 -10.66
C ASN A 138 -16.74 -14.91 -11.11
N VAL A 139 -16.29 -14.41 -12.25
CA VAL A 139 -16.89 -13.23 -12.89
C VAL A 139 -17.91 -13.72 -13.90
N LYS A 140 -19.19 -13.40 -13.67
CA LYS A 140 -20.30 -13.83 -14.53
C LYS A 140 -20.85 -12.66 -15.34
N GLN A 141 -21.27 -12.95 -16.56
CA GLN A 141 -22.05 -12.05 -17.41
C GLN A 141 -23.19 -12.85 -18.04
N ASN A 142 -24.43 -12.39 -17.85
CA ASN A 142 -25.64 -13.08 -18.31
C ASN A 142 -25.70 -14.55 -17.86
N GLY A 143 -25.31 -14.83 -16.62
CA GLY A 143 -25.28 -16.19 -16.05
C GLY A 143 -24.09 -17.06 -16.48
N ASN A 144 -23.29 -16.63 -17.45
CA ASN A 144 -22.12 -17.37 -17.93
C ASN A 144 -20.84 -16.87 -17.25
N ILE A 145 -19.93 -17.78 -16.88
CA ILE A 145 -18.61 -17.40 -16.35
C ILE A 145 -17.76 -16.87 -17.51
N ILE A 146 -17.37 -15.61 -17.44
CA ILE A 146 -16.51 -14.94 -18.43
C ILE A 146 -15.06 -14.81 -17.96
N GLY A 147 -14.80 -15.02 -16.67
CA GLY A 147 -13.46 -14.94 -16.11
C GLY A 147 -13.39 -15.27 -14.64
N TYR A 148 -12.20 -15.09 -14.10
CA TYR A 148 -11.87 -15.34 -12.70
C TYR A 148 -11.11 -14.15 -12.13
N ARG A 149 -11.50 -13.72 -10.95
CA ARG A 149 -10.82 -12.68 -10.18
C ARG A 149 -10.13 -13.32 -8.98
N GLU A 150 -8.88 -12.97 -8.76
CA GLU A 150 -8.12 -13.38 -7.59
C GLU A 150 -7.86 -12.18 -6.68
N ILE A 151 -8.05 -12.39 -5.38
CA ILE A 151 -7.96 -11.35 -4.36
C ILE A 151 -6.98 -11.79 -3.26
N MET A 152 -6.05 -10.90 -2.92
CA MET A 152 -5.15 -11.06 -1.78
C MET A 152 -5.23 -9.83 -0.89
N TYR A 153 -5.49 -10.02 0.40
CA TYR A 153 -5.45 -8.97 1.40
C TYR A 153 -4.08 -8.87 2.05
N CYS A 154 -3.73 -7.64 2.42
CA CYS A 154 -2.50 -7.33 3.11
C CYS A 154 -2.80 -6.34 4.23
N PHE A 155 -2.40 -6.67 5.44
CA PHE A 155 -2.61 -5.82 6.62
C PHE A 155 -1.28 -5.29 7.10
N VAL A 156 -1.22 -3.98 7.36
CA VAL A 156 -0.04 -3.33 7.94
C VAL A 156 -0.45 -2.64 9.24
N LEU A 157 0.08 -3.15 10.34
CA LEU A 157 -0.08 -2.58 11.67
C LEU A 157 1.18 -1.78 12.01
N GLY A 158 1.01 -0.51 12.35
CA GLY A 158 2.07 0.33 12.90
C GLY A 158 1.68 0.96 14.22
N LYS A 159 2.68 1.36 15.00
CA LYS A 159 2.54 2.13 16.24
C LYS A 159 2.92 3.58 15.94
N ASP A 160 2.04 4.52 16.28
CA ASP A 160 2.25 5.95 16.13
C ASP A 160 2.42 6.59 17.53
N GLY A 161 3.66 6.91 17.88
CA GLY A 161 4.02 7.34 19.23
C GLY A 161 3.69 6.32 20.30
N ASP A 162 3.22 6.79 21.46
CA ASP A 162 2.84 5.95 22.59
C ASP A 162 1.31 5.80 22.78
N ASP A 163 0.52 6.53 22.00
CA ASP A 163 -0.91 6.69 22.26
C ASP A 163 -1.81 5.79 21.39
N ALA A 164 -1.34 5.39 20.20
CA ALA A 164 -2.19 4.71 19.24
C ALA A 164 -1.44 3.74 18.31
N TYR A 165 -2.23 2.83 17.75
CA TYR A 165 -1.85 1.99 16.61
C TYR A 165 -2.65 2.39 15.38
N ILE A 166 -2.10 2.11 14.20
CA ILE A 166 -2.73 2.33 12.92
C ILE A 166 -2.72 0.99 12.18
N ASN A 167 -3.90 0.48 11.83
CA ASN A 167 -4.06 -0.76 11.08
C ASN A 167 -4.61 -0.43 9.69
N LEU A 168 -3.88 -0.77 8.63
CA LEU A 168 -4.27 -0.55 7.25
C LEU A 168 -4.60 -1.89 6.60
N LYS A 169 -5.71 -1.95 5.85
CA LYS A 169 -6.02 -3.06 4.95
C LYS A 169 -5.83 -2.63 3.51
N PHE A 170 -5.05 -3.42 2.79
CA PHE A 170 -4.81 -3.32 1.38
C PHE A 170 -5.43 -4.51 0.63
N THR A 171 -5.78 -4.28 -0.62
CA THR A 171 -6.29 -5.30 -1.53
C THR A 171 -5.44 -5.34 -2.80
N PHE A 172 -4.97 -6.53 -3.14
CA PHE A 172 -4.42 -6.87 -4.45
C PHE A 172 -5.47 -7.60 -5.28
N GLN A 173 -5.62 -7.23 -6.54
CA GLN A 173 -6.48 -7.98 -7.47
C GLN A 173 -5.79 -8.29 -8.79
N ARG A 174 -5.98 -9.52 -9.26
CA ARG A 174 -5.66 -9.93 -10.64
C ARG A 174 -6.87 -10.59 -11.28
N TYR A 175 -6.98 -10.47 -12.59
CA TYR A 175 -8.11 -10.97 -13.37
C TYR A 175 -7.63 -11.72 -14.60
N LYS A 176 -8.36 -12.78 -14.98
CA LYS A 176 -8.24 -13.43 -16.28
C LYS A 176 -9.62 -13.66 -16.88
N GLU A 177 -9.72 -13.53 -18.20
CA GLU A 177 -10.83 -14.14 -18.93
C GLU A 177 -10.63 -15.67 -18.99
N VAL A 178 -11.71 -16.41 -19.28
CA VAL A 178 -11.63 -17.86 -19.49
C VAL A 178 -10.60 -18.18 -20.57
N GLY A 179 -9.69 -19.11 -20.26
CA GLY A 179 -8.63 -19.55 -21.18
C GLY A 179 -7.45 -18.59 -21.33
N LYS A 180 -7.44 -17.45 -20.63
CA LYS A 180 -6.33 -16.48 -20.65
C LYS A 180 -5.50 -16.52 -19.37
N ASN A 181 -4.40 -15.76 -19.36
CA ASN A 181 -3.53 -15.60 -18.19
C ASN A 181 -4.01 -14.46 -17.30
N TYR A 182 -3.69 -14.54 -16.00
CA TYR A 182 -3.95 -13.46 -15.05
C TYR A 182 -3.16 -12.20 -15.39
N GLN A 183 -3.81 -11.06 -15.21
CA GLN A 183 -3.22 -9.74 -15.31
C GLN A 183 -3.56 -8.95 -14.05
N ASN A 184 -2.59 -8.21 -13.52
CA ASN A 184 -2.81 -7.35 -12.36
C ASN A 184 -3.76 -6.21 -12.73
N ILE A 185 -4.71 -5.92 -11.84
CA ILE A 185 -5.54 -4.73 -11.97
C ILE A 185 -4.76 -3.58 -11.34
N SER A 186 -4.26 -2.65 -12.15
CA SER A 186 -3.32 -1.60 -11.71
C SER A 186 -3.87 -0.71 -10.59
N SER A 187 -5.17 -0.41 -10.60
CA SER A 187 -5.84 0.37 -9.52
C SER A 187 -5.98 -0.40 -8.21
N LYS A 188 -5.65 -1.70 -8.21
CA LYS A 188 -5.78 -2.64 -7.10
C LYS A 188 -4.43 -3.30 -6.79
N TRP A 189 -3.32 -2.55 -6.83
CA TRP A 189 -1.98 -3.13 -6.63
C TRP A 189 -0.96 -2.20 -5.93
N PRO A 190 -0.99 -2.10 -4.58
CA PRO A 190 -2.12 -2.38 -3.70
C PRO A 190 -3.10 -1.21 -3.66
N GLU A 191 -4.40 -1.50 -3.56
CA GLU A 191 -5.39 -0.50 -3.15
C GLU A 191 -5.49 -0.45 -1.62
N LEU A 192 -5.40 0.75 -1.03
CA LEU A 192 -5.74 0.94 0.38
C LEU A 192 -7.27 0.96 0.55
N THR A 193 -7.83 -0.09 1.14
CA THR A 193 -9.28 -0.27 1.29
C THR A 193 -9.83 0.16 2.65
N ARG A 194 -9.02 0.14 3.72
CA ARG A 194 -9.45 0.59 5.06
C ARG A 194 -8.28 1.06 5.91
N VAL A 195 -8.57 2.00 6.81
CA VAL A 195 -7.65 2.52 7.84
C VAL A 195 -8.40 2.56 9.16
N ASP A 196 -7.86 1.89 10.17
CA ASP A 196 -8.32 1.98 11.55
C ASP A 196 -7.24 2.63 12.41
N VAL A 197 -7.66 3.58 13.25
CA VAL A 197 -6.80 4.18 14.29
C VAL A 197 -7.29 3.63 15.61
N ILE A 198 -6.40 2.93 16.32
CA ILE A 198 -6.74 2.09 17.46
C ILE A 198 -6.08 2.70 18.70
N PRO A 199 -6.88 3.29 19.60
CA PRO A 199 -6.38 3.75 20.90
C PRO A 199 -5.78 2.60 21.72
N MET A 200 -4.81 2.90 22.59
CA MET A 200 -4.09 1.89 23.38
C MET A 200 -5.00 0.94 24.18
N ASN A 201 -6.11 1.43 24.75
CA ASN A 201 -7.07 0.58 25.47
C ASN A 201 -7.77 -0.41 24.54
N ALA A 202 -8.14 0.01 23.33
CA ALA A 202 -8.76 -0.86 22.35
C ALA A 202 -7.77 -1.88 21.78
N TYR A 203 -6.52 -1.47 21.55
CA TYR A 203 -5.47 -2.35 21.06
C TYR A 203 -5.28 -3.58 21.95
N LYS A 204 -5.22 -3.37 23.28
CA LYS A 204 -5.07 -4.47 24.25
C LYS A 204 -6.23 -5.46 24.21
N GLU A 205 -7.44 -5.00 23.93
CA GLU A 205 -8.60 -5.90 23.78
C GLU A 205 -8.53 -6.66 22.45
N LEU A 206 -8.15 -5.98 21.36
CA LEU A 206 -7.99 -6.60 20.04
C LEU A 206 -6.86 -7.63 19.99
N GLU A 207 -5.77 -7.43 20.72
CA GLU A 207 -4.64 -8.36 20.75
C GLU A 207 -5.00 -9.72 21.37
N ASN A 208 -6.07 -9.78 22.18
CA ASN A 208 -6.53 -10.99 22.87
C ASN A 208 -7.65 -11.73 22.12
N ASN A 209 -8.04 -11.29 20.93
CA ASN A 209 -9.05 -11.93 20.07
C ASN A 209 -8.40 -12.67 18.90
#